data_AF-A0A6L3XV82-F1
#
_entry.id   AF-A0A6L3XV82-F1
#
_cell.length_a   1.000
_cell.length_b   1.000
_cell.length_c   1.000
_cell.angle_alpha   90.00
_cell.angle_beta   90.00
_cell.angle_gamma   90.00
#
_symmetry.space_group_name_H-M   'P 1'
#
loop_
_entity.id
_entity.type
_entity.pdbx_description
1 polymer ?
#
loop_
_entity_poly.entity_id
_entity_poly.type
_entity_poly.pdbx_seq_one_letter_code
_entity_poly.pdbx_strand_id
1 'polypeptide(L)'
;MTKQKVVAVTACPTGIAHTFMAANKIIAWANEHNIEVKGETQGSDGVKNRLTKQDIASATAIILATDVPIQDAERFENIPHLQTRTQELIKHTDRYLRQALAKEKNVTTVAQEDDLQRSAYQIFIGHIMAAISYMLPVVVMGGLMMATAKITGQFINIEHSPFSVLDKVGFMTIKFMYPVFAMYLAFSIAGKPALIPGLIGGIMSDEVYKRFFDIEGFMPSGFFGAIGIGFFVGYLVRWLNDSIHVRQQLTTIKTMLLVPLITGITLVMVMEYLINPIFGSLNQLMVVFFT
;
A
#
# COMPACT_ATOMS: atom_id res chain seq x y z
N MET A 1 -29.61 11.88 -26.38
CA MET A 1 -29.55 10.86 -25.32
C MET A 1 -28.13 10.86 -24.76
N THR A 2 -27.96 11.13 -23.47
CA THR A 2 -26.66 11.02 -22.79
C THR A 2 -26.17 9.58 -22.89
N LYS A 3 -24.95 9.39 -23.40
CA LYS A 3 -24.34 8.06 -23.53
C LYS A 3 -24.18 7.46 -22.13
N GLN A 4 -24.70 6.26 -21.89
CA GLN A 4 -24.56 5.58 -20.59
C GLN A 4 -23.09 5.32 -20.29
N LYS A 5 -22.68 5.47 -19.04
CA LYS A 5 -21.30 5.26 -18.58
C LYS A 5 -21.24 4.23 -17.46
N VAL A 6 -20.38 3.24 -17.59
CA VAL A 6 -20.12 2.22 -16.57
C VAL A 6 -18.70 2.36 -16.07
N VAL A 7 -18.53 2.36 -14.75
CA VAL A 7 -17.20 2.25 -14.15
C VAL A 7 -17.11 0.96 -13.36
N ALA A 8 -15.93 0.34 -13.39
CA ALA A 8 -15.71 -0.91 -12.69
C ALA A 8 -14.39 -0.94 -11.94
N VAL A 9 -14.38 -1.58 -10.78
CA VAL A 9 -13.17 -1.99 -10.06
C VAL A 9 -13.10 -3.50 -10.07
N THR A 10 -11.96 -4.05 -10.49
CA THR A 10 -11.71 -5.49 -10.49
C THR A 10 -10.54 -5.82 -9.59
N ALA A 11 -10.69 -6.84 -8.74
CA ALA A 11 -9.63 -7.26 -7.82
C ALA A 11 -9.73 -8.75 -7.46
N CYS A 12 -8.68 -9.51 -7.72
CA CYS A 12 -8.55 -10.92 -7.38
C CYS A 12 -7.30 -11.10 -6.51
N PRO A 13 -7.27 -12.00 -5.50
CA PRO A 13 -6.13 -12.17 -4.60
C PRO A 13 -4.79 -12.38 -5.30
N THR A 14 -4.78 -13.16 -6.38
CA THR A 14 -3.58 -13.42 -7.19
C THR A 14 -3.31 -12.32 -8.22
N GLY A 15 -4.27 -11.46 -8.52
CA GLY A 15 -4.09 -10.22 -9.26
C GLY A 15 -3.68 -10.33 -10.74
N ILE A 16 -3.52 -11.54 -11.30
CA ILE A 16 -2.90 -11.76 -12.63
C ILE A 16 -3.91 -12.19 -13.71
N ALA A 17 -4.84 -13.10 -13.40
CA ALA A 17 -5.77 -13.65 -14.39
C ALA A 17 -7.16 -13.03 -14.28
N HIS A 18 -7.88 -13.33 -13.19
CA HIS A 18 -9.29 -12.94 -13.10
C HIS A 18 -9.50 -11.43 -12.98
N THR A 19 -8.58 -10.67 -12.36
CA THR A 19 -8.65 -9.20 -12.32
C THR A 19 -8.76 -8.62 -13.73
N PHE A 20 -7.77 -8.90 -14.57
CA PHE A 20 -7.72 -8.38 -15.93
C PHE A 20 -8.77 -9.02 -16.85
N MET A 21 -9.07 -10.31 -16.68
CA MET A 21 -10.10 -10.98 -17.47
C MET A 21 -11.49 -10.41 -17.20
N ALA A 22 -11.82 -10.13 -15.93
CA ALA A 22 -13.06 -9.46 -15.57
C ALA A 22 -13.11 -8.05 -16.17
N ALA A 23 -12.03 -7.27 -16.07
CA ALA A 23 -11.96 -5.92 -16.64
C ALA A 23 -12.15 -5.93 -18.16
N ASN A 24 -11.44 -6.81 -18.87
CA ASN A 24 -11.54 -6.93 -20.33
C ASN A 24 -12.94 -7.37 -20.77
N LYS A 25 -13.60 -8.29 -20.04
CA LYS A 25 -14.98 -8.68 -20.35
C LYS A 25 -15.97 -7.54 -20.15
N ILE A 26 -15.80 -6.74 -19.10
CA ILE A 26 -16.62 -5.53 -18.88
C ILE A 26 -16.42 -4.55 -20.04
N ILE A 27 -15.17 -4.29 -20.42
CA ILE A 27 -14.84 -3.35 -21.49
C ILE A 27 -15.41 -3.83 -22.83
N ALA A 28 -15.21 -5.11 -23.17
CA ALA A 28 -15.72 -5.70 -24.41
C ALA A 28 -17.26 -5.61 -24.48
N TRP A 29 -17.95 -6.02 -23.42
CA TRP A 29 -19.41 -5.99 -23.36
C TRP A 29 -19.96 -4.55 -23.49
N ALA A 30 -19.34 -3.58 -22.81
CA ALA A 30 -19.77 -2.19 -22.89
C ALA A 30 -19.57 -1.60 -24.29
N ASN A 31 -18.45 -1.90 -24.95
CA ASN A 31 -18.19 -1.48 -26.33
C ASN A 31 -19.23 -2.06 -27.30
N GLU A 32 -19.60 -3.35 -27.16
CA GLU A 32 -20.66 -3.99 -27.96
C GLU A 32 -22.03 -3.32 -27.79
N HIS A 33 -22.29 -2.73 -26.61
CA HIS A 33 -23.56 -2.08 -26.28
C HIS A 33 -23.51 -0.54 -26.45
N ASN A 34 -22.45 0.02 -27.05
CA ASN A 34 -22.23 1.46 -27.21
C ASN A 34 -22.24 2.26 -25.88
N ILE A 35 -21.79 1.63 -24.79
CA ILE A 35 -21.70 2.20 -23.44
C ILE A 35 -20.26 2.66 -23.20
N GLU A 36 -20.08 3.86 -22.64
CA GLU A 36 -18.75 4.31 -22.21
C GLU A 36 -18.30 3.52 -20.98
N VAL A 37 -17.04 3.09 -20.94
CA VAL A 37 -16.55 2.21 -19.88
C VAL A 37 -15.16 2.61 -19.40
N LYS A 38 -14.96 2.58 -18.08
CA LYS A 38 -13.63 2.69 -17.47
C LYS A 38 -13.44 1.62 -16.39
N GLY A 39 -12.43 0.78 -16.57
CA GLY A 39 -12.09 -0.29 -15.63
C GLY A 39 -10.79 0.01 -14.87
N GLU A 40 -10.89 0.14 -13.55
CA GLU A 40 -9.76 0.11 -12.62
C GLU A 40 -9.43 -1.34 -12.25
N THR A 41 -8.16 -1.71 -12.38
CA THR A 41 -7.67 -3.04 -12.00
C THR A 41 -6.76 -2.90 -10.79
N GLN A 42 -7.07 -3.61 -9.72
CA GLN A 42 -6.23 -3.71 -8.54
C GLN A 42 -5.66 -5.12 -8.45
N GLY A 43 -4.46 -5.28 -9.01
CA GLY A 43 -3.81 -6.58 -9.16
C GLY A 43 -2.49 -6.68 -8.40
N SER A 44 -1.74 -7.73 -8.71
CA SER A 44 -0.37 -7.89 -8.23
C SER A 44 0.56 -6.85 -8.85
N ASP A 45 0.24 -6.28 -10.01
CA ASP A 45 0.97 -5.15 -10.61
C ASP A 45 0.66 -3.78 -9.96
N GLY A 46 -0.11 -3.75 -8.87
CA GLY A 46 -0.63 -2.53 -8.27
C GLY A 46 -1.96 -2.07 -8.86
N VAL A 47 -2.31 -0.80 -8.61
CA VAL A 47 -3.54 -0.17 -9.13
C VAL A 47 -3.25 0.44 -10.50
N LYS A 48 -4.02 0.05 -11.52
CA LYS A 48 -3.96 0.63 -12.88
C LYS A 48 -5.31 1.23 -13.26
N ASN A 49 -5.28 2.28 -14.08
CA ASN A 49 -6.47 3.01 -14.55
C ASN A 49 -7.39 3.48 -13.42
N ARG A 50 -6.81 4.00 -12.32
CA ARG A 50 -7.56 4.44 -11.13
C ARG A 50 -8.70 5.38 -11.51
N LEU A 51 -9.90 5.10 -11.01
CA LEU A 51 -11.10 5.90 -11.20
C LEU A 51 -10.98 7.21 -10.43
N THR A 52 -11.29 8.32 -11.09
CA THR A 52 -11.37 9.64 -10.44
C THR A 52 -12.73 9.83 -9.77
N LYS A 53 -12.87 10.83 -8.90
CA LYS A 53 -14.17 11.23 -8.35
C LYS A 53 -15.16 11.55 -9.48
N GLN A 54 -14.71 12.20 -10.55
CA GLN A 54 -15.52 12.53 -11.72
C GLN A 54 -15.99 11.30 -12.49
N ASP A 55 -15.14 10.27 -12.64
CA ASP A 55 -15.54 9.00 -13.25
C ASP A 55 -16.68 8.34 -12.48
N ILE A 56 -16.53 8.29 -11.15
CA ILE A 56 -17.52 7.69 -10.25
C ILE A 56 -18.81 8.50 -10.26
N ALA A 57 -18.72 9.84 -10.25
CA ALA A 57 -19.88 10.74 -10.26
C ALA A 57 -20.68 10.64 -11.57
N SER A 58 -20.01 10.66 -12.71
CA SER A 58 -20.62 10.62 -14.06
C SER A 58 -21.10 9.23 -14.50
N ALA A 59 -20.75 8.18 -13.76
CA ALA A 59 -21.19 6.82 -14.07
C ALA A 59 -22.69 6.62 -13.82
N THR A 60 -23.36 6.01 -14.80
CA THR A 60 -24.72 5.45 -14.69
C THR A 60 -24.74 4.25 -13.76
N ALA A 61 -23.70 3.41 -13.80
CA ALA A 61 -23.57 2.23 -12.94
C ALA A 61 -22.13 1.99 -12.50
N ILE A 62 -21.97 1.46 -11.29
CA ILE A 62 -20.70 1.11 -10.67
C ILE A 62 -20.67 -0.39 -10.40
N ILE A 63 -19.59 -1.06 -10.82
CA ILE A 63 -19.42 -2.51 -10.65
C ILE A 63 -18.14 -2.79 -9.86
N LEU A 64 -18.27 -3.43 -8.71
CA LEU A 64 -17.15 -3.90 -7.90
C LEU A 64 -17.06 -5.43 -8.04
N ALA A 65 -16.23 -5.90 -8.98
CA ALA A 65 -15.95 -7.32 -9.18
C ALA A 65 -14.70 -7.70 -8.39
N THR A 66 -14.89 -8.07 -7.13
CA THR A 66 -13.80 -8.15 -6.14
C THR A 66 -13.88 -9.45 -5.35
N ASP A 67 -12.75 -10.15 -5.23
CA ASP A 67 -12.56 -11.33 -4.39
C ASP A 67 -11.73 -11.02 -3.14
N VAL A 68 -11.21 -9.80 -3.03
CA VAL A 68 -10.42 -9.25 -1.92
C VAL A 68 -10.81 -7.80 -1.67
N PRO A 69 -10.58 -7.27 -0.44
CA PRO A 69 -10.72 -5.84 -0.18
C PRO A 69 -9.89 -5.02 -1.17
N ILE A 70 -10.48 -3.94 -1.68
CA ILE A 70 -9.86 -3.00 -2.60
C ILE A 70 -9.23 -1.84 -1.84
N GLN A 71 -8.17 -1.27 -2.41
CA GLN A 71 -7.58 -0.01 -1.98
C GLN A 71 -8.57 1.13 -2.24
N ASP A 72 -8.62 2.07 -1.30
CA ASP A 72 -9.50 3.24 -1.31
C ASP A 72 -11.00 2.88 -1.46
N ALA A 73 -11.45 1.85 -0.71
CA ALA A 73 -12.81 1.34 -0.75
C ALA A 73 -13.85 2.38 -0.29
N GLU A 74 -13.43 3.33 0.55
CA GLU A 74 -14.24 4.44 1.05
C GLU A 74 -14.83 5.32 -0.07
N ARG A 75 -14.22 5.31 -1.27
CA ARG A 75 -14.76 5.99 -2.46
C ARG A 75 -16.13 5.46 -2.90
N PHE A 76 -16.53 4.27 -2.44
CA PHE A 76 -17.74 3.58 -2.88
C PHE A 76 -18.75 3.28 -1.75
N GLU A 77 -18.43 3.54 -0.48
CA GLU A 77 -19.23 3.12 0.68
C GLU A 77 -20.67 3.65 0.68
N ASN A 78 -20.91 4.84 0.11
CA ASN A 78 -22.22 5.49 0.10
C ASN A 78 -22.81 5.66 -1.31
N ILE A 79 -22.27 4.95 -2.30
CA ILE A 79 -22.71 5.06 -3.69
C ILE A 79 -23.33 3.74 -4.13
N PRO A 80 -24.55 3.73 -4.70
CA PRO A 80 -25.15 2.53 -5.24
C PRO A 80 -24.21 1.83 -6.23
N HIS A 81 -23.82 0.61 -5.89
CA HIS A 81 -22.96 -0.22 -6.72
C HIS A 81 -23.46 -1.66 -6.75
N LEU A 82 -23.05 -2.38 -7.79
CA LEU A 82 -23.20 -3.82 -7.90
C LEU A 82 -21.90 -4.47 -7.44
N GLN A 83 -21.96 -5.31 -6.40
CA GLN A 83 -20.80 -6.07 -5.94
C GLN A 83 -20.95 -7.54 -6.33
N THR A 84 -19.88 -8.14 -6.85
CA THR A 84 -19.82 -9.56 -7.21
C THR A 84 -18.38 -10.06 -7.17
N ARG A 85 -18.18 -11.37 -7.34
CA ARG A 85 -16.85 -12.00 -7.47
C ARG A 85 -16.33 -11.88 -8.91
N THR A 86 -15.00 -11.85 -9.08
CA THR A 86 -14.41 -11.72 -10.43
C THR A 86 -14.80 -12.88 -11.34
N GLN A 87 -14.77 -14.10 -10.81
CA GLN A 87 -15.09 -15.32 -11.55
C GLN A 87 -16.57 -15.39 -11.95
N GLU A 88 -17.47 -14.94 -11.07
CA GLU A 88 -18.90 -14.87 -11.36
C GLU A 88 -19.19 -13.86 -12.47
N LEU A 89 -18.56 -12.69 -12.42
CA LEU A 89 -18.68 -11.70 -13.49
C LEU A 89 -18.13 -12.23 -14.83
N ILE A 90 -17.03 -12.98 -14.79
CA ILE A 90 -16.45 -13.57 -16.00
C ILE A 90 -17.42 -14.58 -16.64
N LYS A 91 -18.09 -15.40 -15.84
CA LYS A 91 -19.04 -16.42 -16.34
C LYS A 91 -20.36 -15.80 -16.82
N HIS A 92 -20.83 -14.75 -16.15
CA HIS A 92 -22.17 -14.20 -16.34
C HIS A 92 -22.14 -12.68 -16.62
N THR A 93 -21.25 -12.24 -17.50
CA THR A 93 -21.00 -10.81 -17.78
C THR A 93 -22.27 -10.06 -18.16
N ASP A 94 -23.03 -10.57 -19.14
CA ASP A 94 -24.25 -9.90 -19.61
C ASP A 94 -25.29 -9.70 -18.48
N ARG A 95 -25.51 -10.73 -17.67
CA ARG A 95 -26.42 -10.69 -16.51
C ARG A 95 -26.02 -9.59 -15.54
N TYR A 96 -24.75 -9.56 -15.12
CA TYR A 96 -24.28 -8.61 -14.12
C TYR A 96 -24.24 -7.18 -14.66
N LEU A 97 -23.86 -6.97 -15.91
CA LEU A 97 -23.82 -5.64 -16.52
C LEU A 97 -25.24 -5.05 -16.69
N ARG A 98 -26.20 -5.86 -17.16
CA ARG A 98 -27.61 -5.43 -17.21
C ARG A 98 -28.17 -5.15 -15.82
N GLN A 99 -27.84 -6.00 -14.84
CA GLN A 99 -28.26 -5.78 -13.45
C GLN A 99 -27.67 -4.49 -12.89
N ALA A 100 -26.41 -4.16 -13.19
CA ALA A 100 -25.77 -2.93 -12.76
C ALA A 100 -26.46 -1.70 -13.37
N LEU A 101 -26.82 -1.74 -14.65
CA LEU A 101 -27.51 -0.65 -15.35
C LEU A 101 -28.96 -0.47 -14.89
N ALA A 102 -29.64 -1.57 -14.56
CA ALA A 102 -31.02 -1.53 -14.03
C ALA A 102 -31.07 -1.04 -12.58
N LYS A 103 -29.99 -1.23 -11.82
CA LYS A 103 -29.81 -0.68 -10.48
C LYS A 103 -29.39 0.78 -10.64
N GLU A 104 -30.32 1.62 -11.11
CA GLU A 104 -30.06 3.04 -11.34
C GLU A 104 -29.37 3.65 -10.12
N LYS A 105 -28.24 4.30 -10.35
CA LYS A 105 -27.62 5.14 -9.35
C LYS A 105 -28.58 6.31 -9.12
N ASN A 106 -29.26 6.34 -7.98
CA ASN A 106 -29.88 7.59 -7.51
C ASN A 106 -28.77 8.63 -7.51
N VAL A 107 -28.87 9.61 -8.41
CA VAL A 107 -27.88 10.67 -8.55
C VAL A 107 -28.02 11.55 -7.33
N THR A 108 -27.44 11.12 -6.21
CA THR A 108 -27.06 12.04 -5.15
C THR A 108 -26.02 12.93 -5.79
N THR A 109 -26.37 14.20 -6.04
CA THR A 109 -25.45 15.25 -6.43
C THR A 109 -24.40 15.32 -5.32
N VAL A 110 -23.33 14.54 -5.47
CA VAL A 110 -22.16 14.66 -4.61
C VAL A 110 -21.69 16.07 -4.88
N ALA A 111 -21.81 16.93 -3.86
CA ALA A 111 -21.28 18.28 -3.92
C ALA A 111 -19.88 18.19 -4.50
N GLN A 112 -19.67 18.93 -5.57
CA GLN A 112 -18.42 19.02 -6.29
C GLN A 112 -17.42 19.64 -5.30
N GLU A 113 -16.77 18.82 -4.49
CA GLU A 113 -15.46 19.18 -3.97
C GLU A 113 -14.59 19.28 -5.21
N ASP A 114 -14.32 20.51 -5.62
CA ASP A 114 -13.38 20.80 -6.69
C ASP A 114 -12.18 19.86 -6.55
N ASP A 115 -11.85 19.21 -7.65
CA ASP A 115 -10.57 18.54 -7.83
C ASP A 115 -9.51 19.65 -7.88
N LEU A 116 -9.31 20.33 -6.75
CA LEU A 116 -8.16 21.15 -6.49
C LEU A 116 -7.00 20.19 -6.67
N GLN A 117 -6.29 20.33 -7.80
CA GLN A 117 -5.03 19.65 -8.06
C GLN A 117 -4.24 19.63 -6.77
N ARG A 118 -4.23 18.47 -6.09
CA ARG A 118 -3.57 18.36 -4.80
C ARG A 118 -2.12 18.69 -5.06
N SER A 119 -1.63 19.73 -4.38
CA SER A 119 -0.25 20.17 -4.51
C SER A 119 0.67 18.96 -4.27
N ALA A 120 1.80 18.89 -4.97
CA ALA A 120 2.78 17.81 -4.77
C ALA A 120 3.14 17.63 -3.28
N TYR A 121 3.14 18.72 -2.52
CA TYR A 121 3.30 18.71 -1.07
C TYR A 121 2.17 17.97 -0.34
N GLN A 122 0.92 18.19 -0.72
CA GLN A 122 -0.23 17.50 -0.13
C GLN A 122 -0.22 15.99 -0.43
N ILE A 123 0.24 15.60 -1.62
CA ILE A 123 0.40 14.18 -1.98
C ILE A 123 1.53 13.55 -1.15
N PHE A 124 2.68 14.21 -1.09
CA PHE A 124 3.82 13.77 -0.30
C PHE A 124 3.46 13.59 1.19
N ILE A 125 2.84 14.59 1.79
CA ILE A 125 2.36 14.52 3.18
C ILE A 125 1.28 13.44 3.34
N GLY A 126 0.39 13.27 2.34
CA GLY A 126 -0.62 12.21 2.37
C GLY A 126 -0.02 10.81 2.52
N HIS A 127 1.07 10.51 1.80
CA HIS A 127 1.78 9.23 1.90
C HIS A 127 2.41 9.02 3.29
N ILE A 128 3.01 10.08 3.86
CA ILE A 128 3.57 10.03 5.22
C ILE A 128 2.46 9.80 6.25
N MET A 129 1.36 10.55 6.17
CA MET A 129 0.25 10.42 7.13
C MET A 129 -0.39 9.04 7.10
N ALA A 130 -0.54 8.46 5.91
CA ALA A 130 -0.99 7.08 5.76
C ALA A 130 -0.05 6.11 6.49
N ALA A 131 1.27 6.22 6.26
CA ALA A 131 2.26 5.38 6.92
C ALA A 131 2.29 5.56 8.45
N ILE A 132 2.15 6.79 8.96
CA ILE A 132 2.05 7.08 10.40
C ILE A 132 0.87 6.33 11.03
N SER A 133 -0.29 6.36 10.38
CA SER A 133 -1.49 5.67 10.87
C SER A 133 -1.25 4.17 11.04
N TYR A 134 -0.52 3.54 10.12
CA TYR A 134 -0.21 2.11 10.20
C TYR A 134 0.91 1.74 11.18
N MET A 135 1.84 2.64 11.49
CA MET A 135 2.85 2.39 12.54
C MET A 135 2.31 2.63 13.96
N LEU A 136 1.27 3.47 14.13
CA LEU A 136 0.76 3.83 15.44
C LEU A 136 0.32 2.61 16.30
N PRO A 137 -0.40 1.60 15.77
CA PRO A 137 -0.74 0.40 16.54
C PRO A 137 0.48 -0.36 17.07
N VAL A 138 1.60 -0.34 16.33
CA VAL A 138 2.85 -1.01 16.72
C VAL A 138 3.47 -0.30 17.93
N VAL A 139 3.53 1.03 17.87
CA VAL A 139 4.07 1.86 18.97
C VAL A 139 3.20 1.72 20.21
N VAL A 140 1.88 1.79 20.06
CA VAL A 140 0.94 1.67 21.17
C VAL A 140 1.05 0.29 21.82
N MET A 141 1.04 -0.79 21.03
CA MET A 141 1.18 -2.14 21.57
C MET A 141 2.51 -2.33 22.30
N GLY A 142 3.63 -1.99 21.66
CA GLY A 142 4.96 -2.16 22.26
C GLY A 142 5.15 -1.29 23.50
N GLY A 143 4.66 -0.05 23.47
CA GLY A 143 4.70 0.88 24.60
C GLY A 143 3.89 0.41 25.80
N LEU A 144 2.68 -0.08 25.58
CA LEU A 144 1.83 -0.63 26.66
C LEU A 144 2.45 -1.88 27.27
N MET A 145 2.98 -2.80 26.47
CA MET A 145 3.68 -3.99 26.97
C MET A 145 4.88 -3.61 27.86
N MET A 146 5.72 -2.69 27.38
CA MET A 146 6.89 -2.22 28.11
C MET A 146 6.50 -1.47 29.40
N ALA A 147 5.47 -0.63 29.34
CA ALA A 147 4.96 0.10 30.49
C ALA A 147 4.44 -0.84 31.58
N THR A 148 3.63 -1.84 31.21
CA THR A 148 3.12 -2.84 32.16
C THR A 148 4.28 -3.58 32.83
N ALA A 149 5.25 -4.08 32.06
CA ALA A 149 6.39 -4.79 32.61
C ALA A 149 7.22 -3.94 33.58
N LYS A 150 7.51 -2.69 33.21
CA LYS A 150 8.30 -1.76 34.03
C LYS A 150 7.59 -1.33 35.30
N ILE A 151 6.28 -1.07 35.24
CA ILE A 151 5.48 -0.74 36.42
C ILE A 151 5.47 -1.94 37.38
N THR A 152 5.24 -3.15 36.89
CA THR A 152 5.33 -4.37 37.72
C THR A 152 6.71 -4.55 38.33
N GLY A 153 7.78 -4.26 37.58
CA GLY A 153 9.17 -4.28 38.05
C GLY A 153 9.50 -3.32 39.20
N GLN A 154 8.65 -2.31 39.47
CA GLN A 154 8.81 -1.45 40.64
C GLN A 154 8.34 -2.13 41.94
N PHE A 155 7.44 -3.11 41.84
CA PHE A 155 6.83 -3.78 43.00
C PHE A 155 7.43 -5.16 43.27
N ILE A 156 7.86 -5.87 42.23
CA ILE A 156 8.43 -7.21 42.32
C ILE A 156 9.67 -7.35 41.42
N ASN A 157 10.61 -8.25 41.78
CA ASN A 157 11.68 -8.59 40.85
C ASN A 157 11.09 -9.38 39.66
N ILE A 158 11.26 -8.84 38.46
CA ILE A 158 10.75 -9.42 37.21
C ILE A 158 11.78 -10.29 36.48
N GLU A 159 13.03 -10.39 36.95
CA GLU A 159 14.03 -11.26 36.36
C GLU A 159 13.53 -12.71 36.27
N HIS A 160 13.76 -13.34 35.12
CA HIS A 160 13.27 -14.69 34.80
C HIS A 160 11.74 -14.88 34.87
N SER A 161 10.96 -13.80 34.96
CA SER A 161 9.50 -13.84 34.93
C SER A 161 8.94 -13.55 33.52
N PRO A 162 7.66 -13.86 33.25
CA PRO A 162 6.98 -13.45 32.02
C PRO A 162 7.01 -11.93 31.77
N PHE A 163 7.09 -11.11 32.82
CA PHE A 163 7.19 -9.66 32.69
C PHE A 163 8.54 -9.21 32.09
N SER A 164 9.63 -9.95 32.33
CA SER A 164 10.91 -9.67 31.64
C SER A 164 10.84 -9.92 30.14
N VAL A 165 10.10 -10.95 29.73
CA VAL A 165 9.83 -11.23 28.31
C VAL A 165 8.91 -10.15 27.74
N LEU A 166 7.91 -9.73 28.50
CA LEU A 166 6.98 -8.67 28.11
C LEU A 166 7.69 -7.33 27.84
N ASP A 167 8.66 -6.94 28.69
CA ASP A 167 9.51 -5.76 28.46
C ASP A 167 10.33 -5.88 27.18
N LYS A 168 11.03 -7.01 26.99
CA LYS A 168 11.87 -7.28 25.81
C LYS A 168 11.06 -7.31 24.51
N VAL A 169 9.90 -7.97 24.51
CA VAL A 169 9.01 -8.02 23.34
C VAL A 169 8.37 -6.67 23.08
N GLY A 170 8.01 -5.92 24.13
CA GLY A 170 7.52 -4.55 23.99
C GLY A 170 8.55 -3.64 23.32
N PHE A 171 9.79 -3.70 23.78
CA PHE A 171 10.92 -2.98 23.17
C PHE A 171 11.14 -3.40 21.71
N MET A 172 11.17 -4.71 21.43
CA MET A 172 11.30 -5.23 20.06
C MET A 172 10.17 -4.72 19.17
N THR A 173 8.92 -4.73 19.65
CA THR A 173 7.75 -4.26 18.90
C THR A 173 7.90 -2.79 18.51
N ILE A 174 8.34 -1.92 19.41
CA ILE A 174 8.60 -0.50 19.09
C ILE A 174 9.65 -0.36 17.97
N LYS A 175 10.69 -1.21 17.95
CA LYS A 175 11.72 -1.20 16.90
C LYS A 175 11.18 -1.60 15.51
N PHE A 176 10.02 -2.26 15.43
CA PHE A 176 9.32 -2.50 14.17
C PHE A 176 8.52 -1.30 13.64
N MET A 177 8.48 -0.18 14.37
CA MET A 177 7.88 1.07 13.92
C MET A 177 8.41 1.51 12.54
N TYR A 178 9.73 1.55 12.35
CA TYR A 178 10.33 2.00 11.09
C TYR A 178 10.15 1.00 9.93
N PRO A 179 10.34 -0.32 10.13
CA PRO A 179 9.93 -1.34 9.15
C PRO A 179 8.48 -1.19 8.69
N VAL A 180 7.55 -1.05 9.62
CA VAL A 180 6.11 -0.95 9.32
C VAL A 180 5.81 0.37 8.63
N PHE A 181 6.39 1.47 9.09
CA PHE A 181 6.26 2.78 8.45
C PHE A 181 6.75 2.75 6.99
N ALA A 182 7.98 2.29 6.74
CA ALA A 182 8.55 2.25 5.38
C ALA A 182 7.78 1.29 4.46
N MET A 183 7.32 0.15 4.98
CA MET A 183 6.45 -0.80 4.27
C MET A 183 5.16 -0.13 3.79
N TYR A 184 4.44 0.56 4.68
CA TYR A 184 3.17 1.20 4.32
C TYR A 184 3.36 2.49 3.52
N LEU A 185 4.47 3.20 3.71
CA LEU A 185 4.83 4.35 2.90
C LEU A 185 5.03 3.92 1.44
N ALA A 186 5.85 2.89 1.21
CA ALA A 186 6.09 2.35 -0.12
C ALA A 186 4.81 1.74 -0.74
N PHE A 187 4.02 1.03 0.06
CA PHE A 187 2.71 0.50 -0.34
C PHE A 187 1.74 1.58 -0.79
N SER A 188 1.68 2.72 -0.10
CA SER A 188 0.78 3.82 -0.47
C SER A 188 1.10 4.42 -1.86
N ILE A 189 2.30 4.16 -2.39
CA ILE A 189 2.75 4.61 -3.70
C ILE A 189 2.57 3.51 -4.76
N ALA A 190 3.09 2.31 -4.51
CA ALA A 190 3.16 1.25 -5.54
C ALA A 190 2.29 0.02 -5.26
N GLY A 191 1.52 0.02 -4.18
CA GLY A 191 0.67 -1.10 -3.78
C GLY A 191 1.46 -2.30 -3.29
N LYS A 192 0.85 -3.49 -3.38
CA LYS A 192 1.37 -4.74 -2.79
C LYS A 192 2.83 -5.08 -3.15
N PRO A 193 3.32 -4.89 -4.38
CA PRO A 193 4.71 -5.21 -4.72
C PRO A 193 5.77 -4.45 -3.93
N ALA A 194 5.42 -3.29 -3.38
CA ALA A 194 6.35 -2.46 -2.63
C ALA A 194 6.42 -2.81 -1.13
N LEU A 195 5.53 -3.70 -0.64
CA LEU A 195 5.47 -4.06 0.78
C LEU A 195 6.79 -4.66 1.27
N ILE A 196 7.27 -5.73 0.64
CA ILE A 196 8.47 -6.44 1.09
C ILE A 196 9.73 -5.58 0.92
N PRO A 197 9.99 -4.94 -0.24
CA PRO A 197 11.16 -4.08 -0.37
C PRO A 197 11.13 -2.89 0.61
N GLY A 198 9.94 -2.33 0.89
CA GLY A 198 9.78 -1.26 1.87
C GLY A 198 10.03 -1.72 3.30
N LEU A 199 9.55 -2.91 3.66
CA LEU A 199 9.78 -3.52 4.97
C LEU A 199 11.27 -3.77 5.21
N ILE A 200 11.97 -4.39 4.25
CA ILE A 200 13.41 -4.67 4.36
C ILE A 200 14.20 -3.35 4.44
N GLY A 201 13.84 -2.36 3.62
CA GLY A 201 14.42 -1.02 3.71
C GLY A 201 14.25 -0.39 5.09
N GLY A 202 13.07 -0.49 5.70
CA GLY A 202 12.85 0.01 7.05
C GLY A 202 13.59 -0.79 8.13
N ILE A 203 13.80 -2.11 7.96
CA ILE A 203 14.69 -2.89 8.84
C ILE A 203 16.10 -2.33 8.79
N MET A 204 16.62 -2.07 7.58
CA MET A 204 17.95 -1.50 7.36
C MET A 204 18.15 -0.09 7.92
N SER A 205 17.07 0.60 8.32
CA SER A 205 17.16 1.93 8.92
C SER A 205 17.38 1.95 10.44
N ASP A 206 17.24 0.82 11.14
CA ASP A 206 17.29 0.79 12.61
C ASP A 206 18.07 -0.41 13.17
N GLU A 207 18.18 -0.46 14.50
CA GLU A 207 18.88 -1.50 15.26
C GLU A 207 18.50 -2.93 14.91
N VAL A 208 17.30 -3.18 14.34
CA VAL A 208 16.91 -4.53 13.89
C VAL A 208 17.93 -5.07 12.90
N TYR A 209 18.39 -4.25 11.94
CA TYR A 209 19.42 -4.64 10.98
C TYR A 209 20.77 -4.92 11.67
N LYS A 210 21.18 -4.01 12.56
CA LYS A 210 22.39 -4.18 13.36
C LYS A 210 22.40 -5.49 14.14
N ARG A 211 21.30 -5.81 14.83
CA ARG A 211 21.17 -7.01 15.66
C ARG A 211 21.13 -8.29 14.84
N PHE A 212 20.56 -8.23 13.64
CA PHE A 212 20.47 -9.40 12.77
C PHE A 212 21.82 -9.80 12.18
N PHE A 213 22.66 -8.83 11.83
CA PHE A 213 23.97 -9.04 11.19
C PHE A 213 25.18 -8.81 12.11
N ASP A 214 24.94 -8.49 13.38
CA ASP A 214 25.98 -8.21 14.40
C ASP A 214 27.01 -7.15 13.94
N ILE A 215 26.53 -6.03 13.40
CA ILE A 215 27.38 -5.00 12.79
C ILE A 215 27.87 -4.02 13.86
N GLU A 216 29.18 -3.97 14.07
CA GLU A 216 29.81 -2.94 14.91
C GLU A 216 29.91 -1.60 14.18
N GLY A 217 29.75 -0.49 14.92
CA GLY A 217 29.83 0.86 14.34
C GLY A 217 28.66 1.26 13.42
N PHE A 218 27.62 0.42 13.27
CA PHE A 218 26.43 0.78 12.50
C PHE A 218 25.70 1.98 13.10
N MET A 219 25.49 2.99 12.27
CA MET A 219 24.80 4.22 12.62
C MET A 219 23.38 4.19 12.04
N PRO A 220 22.33 4.00 12.86
CA PRO A 220 20.98 3.90 12.36
C PRO A 220 20.51 5.23 11.78
N SER A 221 19.99 5.19 10.55
CA SER A 221 19.34 6.34 9.90
C SER A 221 17.97 6.66 10.49
N GLY A 222 17.39 5.72 11.25
CA GLY A 222 16.15 5.88 12.01
C GLY A 222 14.98 6.32 11.15
N PHE A 223 14.18 7.24 11.69
CA PHE A 223 12.97 7.73 11.00
C PHE A 223 13.27 8.39 9.64
N PHE A 224 14.35 9.17 9.53
CA PHE A 224 14.74 9.80 8.26
C PHE A 224 15.11 8.77 7.20
N GLY A 225 15.82 7.70 7.61
CA GLY A 225 16.09 6.56 6.75
C GLY A 225 14.82 5.88 6.26
N ALA A 226 13.87 5.64 7.18
CA ALA A 226 12.58 5.01 6.87
C ALA A 226 11.74 5.83 5.86
N ILE A 227 11.73 7.17 5.98
CA ILE A 227 11.10 8.06 5.00
C ILE A 227 11.81 7.94 3.65
N GLY A 228 13.15 8.11 3.64
CA GLY A 228 13.95 8.09 2.42
C GLY A 228 13.76 6.80 1.64
N ILE A 229 13.88 5.64 2.32
CA ILE A 229 13.77 4.34 1.67
C ILE A 229 12.33 4.01 1.26
N GLY A 230 11.33 4.39 2.05
CA GLY A 230 9.93 4.14 1.71
C GLY A 230 9.49 4.88 0.45
N PHE A 231 9.91 6.16 0.28
CA PHE A 231 9.68 6.88 -0.97
C PHE A 231 10.50 6.31 -2.13
N PHE A 232 11.78 6.05 -1.92
CA PHE A 232 12.66 5.48 -2.96
C PHE A 232 12.09 4.17 -3.50
N VAL A 233 11.80 3.21 -2.63
CA VAL A 233 11.23 1.91 -3.00
C VAL A 233 9.86 2.09 -3.65
N GLY A 234 8.99 2.92 -3.09
CA GLY A 234 7.65 3.15 -3.64
C GLY A 234 7.69 3.64 -5.09
N TYR A 235 8.52 4.64 -5.38
CA TYR A 235 8.68 5.15 -6.74
C TYR A 235 9.45 4.20 -7.66
N LEU A 236 10.48 3.51 -7.16
CA LEU A 236 11.23 2.53 -7.92
C LEU A 236 10.33 1.37 -8.38
N VAL A 237 9.55 0.80 -7.46
CA VAL A 237 8.61 -0.28 -7.76
C VAL A 237 7.56 0.19 -8.76
N ARG A 238 7.00 1.39 -8.57
CA ARG A 238 6.07 2.00 -9.52
C ARG A 238 6.71 2.12 -10.91
N TRP A 239 7.91 2.67 -10.98
CA TRP A 239 8.66 2.84 -12.23
C TRP A 239 8.95 1.51 -12.94
N LEU A 240 9.35 0.47 -12.21
CA LEU A 240 9.56 -0.87 -12.78
C LEU A 240 8.24 -1.48 -13.29
N ASN A 241 7.16 -1.30 -12.54
CA ASN A 241 5.83 -1.77 -12.92
C ASN A 241 5.25 -1.02 -14.12
N ASP A 242 5.61 0.23 -14.32
CA ASP A 242 5.16 1.06 -15.44
C ASP A 242 6.08 0.90 -16.67
N SER A 243 7.37 0.65 -16.49
CA SER A 243 8.33 0.53 -17.60
C SER A 243 8.34 -0.88 -18.21
N ILE A 244 8.28 -1.92 -17.38
CA ILE A 244 8.36 -3.31 -17.84
C ILE A 244 6.97 -3.76 -18.31
N HIS A 245 6.74 -3.67 -19.62
CA HIS A 245 5.54 -4.18 -20.26
C HIS A 245 5.77 -5.64 -20.68
N VAL A 246 5.07 -6.57 -20.04
CA VAL A 246 5.10 -7.98 -20.39
C VAL A 246 3.74 -8.45 -20.88
N ARG A 247 3.72 -9.50 -21.69
CA ARG A 247 2.48 -10.19 -22.05
C ARG A 247 1.83 -10.75 -20.78
N GLN A 248 0.51 -10.86 -20.78
CA GLN A 248 -0.28 -11.23 -19.60
C GLN A 248 0.12 -12.59 -18.96
N GLN A 249 0.69 -13.51 -19.74
CA GLN A 249 1.20 -14.80 -19.26
C GLN A 249 2.50 -14.67 -18.44
N LEU A 250 3.26 -13.59 -18.64
CA LEU A 250 4.56 -13.33 -18.02
C LEU A 250 4.48 -12.35 -16.84
N THR A 251 3.29 -11.85 -16.52
CA THR A 251 3.05 -10.94 -15.40
C THR A 251 3.52 -11.52 -14.06
N THR A 252 3.40 -12.84 -13.87
CA THR A 252 3.94 -13.53 -12.69
C THR A 252 5.45 -13.40 -12.60
N ILE A 253 6.17 -13.61 -13.70
CA ILE A 253 7.64 -13.50 -13.74
C ILE A 253 8.06 -12.06 -13.47
N LYS A 254 7.34 -11.08 -14.03
CA LYS A 254 7.59 -9.66 -13.72
C LYS A 254 7.45 -9.38 -12.22
N THR A 255 6.30 -9.71 -11.64
CA THR A 255 5.93 -9.29 -10.27
C THR A 255 6.57 -10.12 -9.17
N MET A 256 6.89 -11.39 -9.41
CA MET A 256 7.48 -12.27 -8.40
C MET A 256 9.00 -12.42 -8.52
N LEU A 257 9.58 -12.19 -9.70
CA LEU A 257 11.02 -12.37 -9.92
C LEU A 257 11.71 -11.06 -10.25
N LEU A 258 11.35 -10.41 -11.37
CA LEU A 258 12.10 -9.26 -11.87
C LEU A 258 12.01 -8.05 -10.94
N VAL A 259 10.80 -7.66 -10.55
CA VAL A 259 10.58 -6.49 -9.68
C VAL A 259 11.21 -6.72 -8.31
N PRO A 260 10.99 -7.84 -7.59
CA PRO A 260 11.66 -8.12 -6.32
C PRO A 260 13.19 -8.20 -6.43
N LEU A 261 13.74 -8.78 -7.50
CA LEU A 261 15.18 -8.89 -7.69
C LEU A 261 15.84 -7.52 -7.86
N ILE A 262 15.29 -6.69 -8.76
CA ILE A 262 15.85 -5.36 -9.04
C ILE A 262 15.69 -4.46 -7.81
N THR A 263 14.51 -4.46 -7.19
CA THR A 263 14.26 -3.66 -5.98
C THR A 263 15.12 -4.13 -4.81
N GLY A 264 15.30 -5.44 -4.63
CA GLY A 264 16.16 -6.02 -3.61
C GLY A 264 17.63 -5.63 -3.74
N ILE A 265 18.20 -5.70 -4.94
CA ILE A 265 19.60 -5.31 -5.16
C ILE A 265 19.77 -3.80 -4.97
N THR A 266 18.88 -3.00 -5.58
CA THR A 266 19.00 -1.55 -5.54
C THR A 266 18.72 -0.97 -4.15
N LEU A 267 17.78 -1.52 -3.39
CA LEU A 267 17.50 -1.04 -2.03
C LEU A 267 18.72 -1.23 -1.11
N VAL A 268 19.44 -2.36 -1.23
CA VAL A 268 20.63 -2.62 -0.40
C VAL A 268 21.72 -1.61 -0.72
N MET A 269 22.00 -1.40 -2.01
CA MET A 269 23.01 -0.42 -2.44
C MET A 269 22.66 1.00 -1.97
N VAL A 270 21.39 1.39 -2.06
CA VAL A 270 20.94 2.71 -1.63
C VAL A 270 20.99 2.86 -0.11
N MET A 271 20.63 1.84 0.65
CA MET A 271 20.71 1.89 2.11
C MET A 271 22.16 1.96 2.59
N GLU A 272 23.03 1.09 2.09
CA GLU A 272 24.43 1.00 2.51
C GLU A 272 25.26 2.23 2.13
N TYR A 273 25.12 2.73 0.90
CA TYR A 273 26.03 3.74 0.36
C TYR A 273 25.45 5.15 0.31
N LEU A 274 24.14 5.32 0.50
CA LEU A 274 23.50 6.64 0.40
C LEU A 274 22.73 7.00 1.67
N ILE A 275 21.69 6.23 2.03
CA ILE A 275 20.76 6.62 3.09
C ILE A 275 21.39 6.48 4.48
N ASN A 276 21.95 5.31 4.83
CA ASN A 276 22.52 5.09 6.17
C ASN A 276 23.71 6.00 6.46
N PRO A 277 24.70 6.18 5.57
CA PRO A 277 25.81 7.09 5.83
C PRO A 277 25.36 8.55 6.04
N ILE A 278 24.44 9.04 5.20
CA ILE A 278 23.99 10.44 5.27
C ILE A 278 23.11 10.67 6.50
N PHE A 279 22.03 9.90 6.66
CA PHE A 279 21.08 10.14 7.74
C PHE A 279 21.56 9.59 9.09
N GLY A 280 22.37 8.53 9.08
CA GLY A 280 23.01 8.02 10.28
C GLY A 280 24.02 9.02 10.85
N SER A 281 24.84 9.66 10.00
CA SER A 281 25.76 10.71 10.46
C SER A 281 25.04 11.94 10.96
N LEU A 282 23.97 12.36 10.28
CA LEU A 282 23.10 13.43 10.77
C LEU A 282 22.50 13.10 12.14
N ASN A 283 22.02 11.87 12.36
CA ASN A 283 21.52 11.44 13.66
C ASN A 283 22.61 11.48 14.74
N GLN A 284 23.82 11.01 14.43
CA GLN A 284 24.92 11.06 15.40
C GLN A 284 25.33 12.50 15.73
N LEU A 285 25.36 13.39 14.74
CA LEU A 285 25.62 14.81 14.95
C LEU A 285 24.57 15.44 15.88
N MET A 286 23.28 15.11 15.68
CA MET A 286 22.23 15.57 16.57
C MET A 286 22.43 15.04 17.99
N VAL A 287 22.77 13.76 18.17
CA VAL A 287 23.03 13.19 19.50
C VAL A 287 24.16 13.96 20.17
N VAL A 288 25.31 14.12 19.51
CA VAL A 288 26.47 14.86 20.04
C VAL A 288 26.15 16.33 20.33
N PHE A 289 25.25 16.95 19.57
CA PHE A 289 24.85 18.34 19.81
C PHE A 289 23.92 18.50 21.02
N PHE A 290 23.08 17.49 21.32
CA PHE A 290 22.09 17.54 22.40
C PHE A 290 22.52 16.87 23.71
N THR A 291 23.57 16.03 23.71
CA THR A 291 24.16 15.40 24.91
C THR A 291 25.49 16.03 25.26
#